data_AF-A0A932DUN8-F1
#
_entry.id   AF-A0A932DUN8-F1
#
_cell.length_a   1.000
_cell.length_b   1.000
_cell.length_c   1.000
_cell.angle_alpha   90.00
_cell.angle_beta   90.00
_cell.angle_gamma   90.00
#
_symmetry.space_group_name_H-M   'P 1'
#
loop_
_entity.id
_entity.type
_entity.pdbx_description
1 polymer ?
#
loop_
_entity_poly.entity_id
_entity_poly.type
_entity_poly.pdbx_seq_one_letter_code
_entity_poly.pdbx_strand_id
1 'polypeptide(L)' 'MLTATGAQAATEIQWWHAMGGALGEWVNDIAAGFNKSQTEYKLNAIYKGDYTDTMTGAIAAFRAK' A
#
# COMPACT_ATOMS: atom_id res chain seq x y z
N MET A 1 29.35 18.64 -18.69
CA MET A 1 28.79 18.75 -17.33
C MET A 1 28.06 17.46 -17.02
N LEU A 2 28.47 16.71 -15.99
CA LEU A 2 27.82 15.46 -15.60
C LEU A 2 26.66 15.82 -14.65
N THR A 3 25.43 15.82 -15.14
CA THR A 3 24.24 16.08 -14.31
C THR A 3 24.00 14.85 -13.43
N ALA A 4 24.21 15.01 -12.12
CA ALA A 4 23.82 14.01 -11.14
C ALA A 4 22.28 13.89 -11.14
N THR A 5 21.77 12.79 -11.67
CA THR A 5 20.38 12.36 -11.46
C THR A 5 20.28 11.86 -10.02
N GLY A 6 19.67 12.66 -9.14
CA GLY A 6 19.37 12.20 -7.79
C GLY A 6 18.46 10.97 -7.87
N ALA A 7 18.83 9.87 -7.21
CA ALA A 7 17.96 8.71 -7.09
C ALA A 7 16.69 9.12 -6.33
N GLN A 8 15.56 9.24 -7.03
CA GLN A 8 14.27 9.40 -6.38
C GLN A 8 13.86 8.06 -5.78
N ALA A 9 13.67 8.01 -4.46
CA ALA A 9 13.12 6.83 -3.80
C ALA A 9 11.68 6.60 -4.27
N ALA A 10 11.29 5.33 -4.41
CA ALA A 10 9.92 4.97 -4.79
C ALA A 10 8.91 5.54 -3.77
N THR A 11 7.81 6.08 -4.26
CA THR A 11 6.73 6.58 -3.39
C THR A 11 5.96 5.40 -2.82
N GLU A 12 5.95 5.26 -1.49
CA GLU A 12 5.21 4.18 -0.84
C GLU A 12 3.72 4.53 -0.70
N ILE A 13 2.85 3.60 -1.11
CA ILE A 13 1.39 3.71 -1.02
C ILE A 13 0.91 2.70 0.01
N GLN A 14 0.29 3.18 1.09
CA GLN A 14 -0.31 2.33 2.11
C GLN A 14 -1.75 2.00 1.72
N TRP A 15 -2.03 0.72 1.46
CA TRP A 15 -3.37 0.25 1.11
C TRP A 15 -3.93 -0.63 2.22
N TRP A 16 -4.81 -0.05 3.03
CA TRP A 16 -5.50 -0.78 4.10
C TRP A 16 -6.73 -1.49 3.53
N HIS A 17 -6.91 -2.77 3.88
CA HIS A 17 -8.02 -3.58 3.40
C HIS A 17 -8.57 -4.53 4.47
N ALA A 18 -9.82 -4.95 4.27
CA ALA A 18 -10.59 -5.84 5.15
C ALA A 18 -10.74 -7.27 4.60
N MET A 19 -9.92 -7.65 3.62
CA MET A 19 -10.02 -8.97 2.97
C MET A 19 -9.22 -10.02 3.74
N GLY A 20 -9.92 -10.97 4.36
CA GLY A 20 -9.33 -12.12 5.05
C GLY A 20 -9.29 -13.38 4.17
N GLY A 21 -8.54 -14.40 4.61
CA GLY A 21 -8.42 -15.69 3.93
C GLY A 21 -7.91 -15.56 2.48
N ALA A 22 -8.50 -16.34 1.57
CA ALA A 22 -8.10 -16.38 0.15
C ALA A 22 -8.24 -15.02 -0.57
N LEU A 23 -9.16 -14.17 -0.14
CA LEU A 23 -9.28 -12.81 -0.70
C LEU A 23 -8.09 -11.93 -0.31
N GLY A 24 -7.53 -12.14 0.88
CA GLY A 24 -6.30 -11.46 1.32
C GLY A 24 -5.08 -11.89 0.50
N GLU A 25 -4.98 -13.18 0.15
CA GLU A 25 -3.94 -13.68 -0.75
C GLU A 25 -4.03 -13.04 -2.13
N TRP A 26 -5.24 -12.96 -2.68
CA TRP A 26 -5.46 -12.31 -3.97
C TRP A 26 -5.09 -10.82 -3.97
N VAL A 27 -5.39 -10.11 -2.87
CA VAL A 27 -4.97 -8.71 -2.68
C VAL A 27 -3.44 -8.58 -2.67
N ASN A 28 -2.74 -9.50 -2.02
CA ASN A 28 -1.28 -9.51 -2.01
C ASN A 28 -0.71 -9.78 -3.41
N ASP A 29 -1.33 -10.66 -4.19
CA ASP A 29 -0.92 -10.91 -5.58
C ASP A 29 -1.10 -9.68 -6.47
N ILE A 30 -2.19 -8.92 -6.28
CA ILE A 30 -2.39 -7.64 -6.97
C ILE A 30 -1.27 -6.66 -6.61
N ALA A 31 -0.95 -6.51 -5.32
CA ALA A 31 0.11 -5.62 -4.87
C ALA A 31 1.48 -6.04 -5.41
N ALA A 32 1.77 -7.34 -5.43
CA ALA A 32 2.99 -7.89 -6.00
C ALA A 32 3.07 -7.66 -7.51
N GLY A 33 1.98 -7.84 -8.25
CA GLY A 33 1.91 -7.57 -9.68
C GLY A 33 2.16 -6.09 -9.99
N PHE A 34 1.52 -5.19 -9.26
CA PHE A 34 1.74 -3.74 -9.39
C PHE A 34 3.19 -3.35 -9.13
N ASN A 35 3.78 -3.85 -8.03
CA ASN A 35 5.18 -3.58 -7.65
C ASN A 35 6.20 -4.17 -8.64
N LYS A 36 5.84 -5.21 -9.39
CA LYS A 36 6.68 -5.77 -10.46
C LYS A 36 6.57 -4.98 -11.76
N SER A 37 5.43 -4.34 -12.00
CA SER A 37 5.16 -3.63 -13.26
C SER A 37 5.91 -2.31 -13.40
N GLN A 38 6.35 -1.72 -12.29
CA GLN A 38 6.99 -0.41 -12.25
C GLN A 38 7.87 -0.27 -11.00
N THR A 39 8.73 0.75 -10.97
CA THR A 39 9.65 1.02 -9.84
C THR A 39 9.46 2.38 -9.18
N GLU A 40 8.55 3.22 -9.67
CA GLU A 40 8.28 4.57 -9.17
C GLU A 40 7.44 4.58 -7.88
N TYR A 41 6.61 3.55 -7.69
CA TYR A 41 5.69 3.39 -6.58
C TYR A 41 5.85 2.02 -5.93
N LYS A 42 5.58 1.95 -4.64
CA LYS A 42 5.57 0.69 -3.89
C LYS A 42 4.27 0.58 -3.11
N LEU A 43 3.40 -0.31 -3.56
CA LEU A 43 2.13 -0.60 -2.92
C LEU A 43 2.34 -1.59 -1.76
N ASN A 44 1.95 -1.18 -0.57
CA ASN A 44 1.99 -2.00 0.64
C ASN A 44 0.55 -2.32 1.08
N ALA A 45 0.08 -3.53 0.77
CA ALA A 45 -1.23 -4.00 1.21
C ALA A 45 -1.16 -4.44 2.68
N ILE A 46 -2.03 -3.87 3.52
CA ILE A 46 -2.08 -4.13 4.96
C ILE A 46 -3.49 -4.58 5.34
N TYR A 47 -3.59 -5.80 5.84
CA TYR A 47 -4.81 -6.29 6.44
C TYR A 47 -5.10 -5.57 7.77
N LYS A 48 -6.30 -5.01 7.90
CA LYS A 48 -6.70 -4.18 9.06
C LYS A 48 -7.86 -4.75 9.88
N GLY A 49 -8.21 -6.02 9.68
CA GLY A 49 -9.35 -6.66 10.35
C GLY A 49 -10.57 -6.66 9.46
N ASP A 50 -11.76 -6.51 10.05
CA ASP A 50 -12.99 -6.42 9.26
C ASP A 50 -13.19 -5.01 8.65
N TYR A 51 -14.32 -4.82 7.98
CA TYR A 51 -14.66 -3.53 7.36
C TYR A 51 -14.85 -2.41 8.40
N THR A 52 -15.39 -2.74 9.57
CA THR A 52 -15.59 -1.80 10.68
C THR A 52 -14.24 -1.36 11.26
N ASP A 53 -13.34 -2.31 11.50
CA ASP A 53 -11.99 -2.07 12.00
C ASP A 53 -11.20 -1.20 11.02
N THR A 54 -11.24 -1.57 9.73
CA THR A 54 -10.52 -0.87 8.66
C THR A 54 -11.00 0.57 8.51
N MET A 55 -12.32 0.79 8.51
CA MET A 55 -12.90 2.13 8.39
C MET A 55 -12.62 2.99 9.62
N THR A 56 -12.83 2.44 10.82
CA THR A 56 -12.59 3.15 12.09
C THR A 56 -11.12 3.51 12.23
N GLY A 57 -10.23 2.57 11.89
CA GLY A 57 -8.79 2.80 11.87
C GLY A 57 -8.39 3.90 10.90
N ALA A 58 -8.96 3.91 9.68
CA ALA A 58 -8.67 4.93 8.69
C ALA A 58 -9.11 6.33 9.16
N ILE A 59 -10.30 6.45 9.76
CA ILE A 59 -10.80 7.70 10.33
C ILE A 59 -9.89 8.18 11.47
N ALA A 60 -9.50 7.29 12.37
CA ALA A 60 -8.61 7.62 13.49
C ALA A 60 -7.24 8.09 13.00
N ALA A 61 -6.63 7.38 12.04
CA ALA A 61 -5.34 7.75 11.45
C ALA A 61 -5.40 9.09 10.72
N PHE A 62 -6.49 9.38 10.00
CA PHE A 62 -6.68 10.66 9.33
C PHE A 62 -6.79 11.82 10.31
N ARG A 63 -7.51 11.63 11.42
CA ARG A 63 -7.71 12.66 12.46
C ARG A 63 -6.46 12.92 13.31
N ALA A 64 -5.55 11.96 13.40
CA ALA A 64 -4.32 12.08 14.16
C ALA A 64 -3.23 12.91 13.44
N LYS A 65 -3.51 13.40 12.22
CA LYS A 65 -2.57 14.17 11.39
C LYS A 65 -2.59 15.65 11.70
#